data_AF-A0A819NGL5-F1
#
_entry.id   AF-A0A819NGL5-F1
#
_cell.length_a   1.000
_cell.length_b   1.000
_cell.length_c   1.000
_cell.angle_alpha   90.00
_cell.angle_beta   90.00
_cell.angle_gamma   90.00
#
_symmetry.space_group_name_H-M   'P 1'
#
loop_
_entity.id
_entity.type
_entity.pdbx_description
1 polymer ?
#
loop_
_entity_poly.entity_id
_entity_poly.type
_entity_poly.pdbx_seq_one_letter_code
_entity_poly.pdbx_strand_id
1 'polypeptide(L)'
;WKLIEPIIKNRSDLVKHKDKNGNNLLHLLANLHDDEGAEVIKSIFKILPNEIKTNLLTEKNKNNQRPIDIAQSHGNPFSCELLIESEQ
;
A
#
# COMPACT_ATOMS: atom_id res chain seq x y z
N TRP A 1 8.87 6.43 -8.72
CA TRP A 1 7.48 6.40 -8.22
C TRP A 1 6.50 7.40 -8.86
N LYS A 2 6.94 8.54 -9.44
CA LYS A 2 6.08 9.58 -10.05
C LYS A 2 5.07 9.10 -11.12
N LEU A 3 5.26 7.92 -11.71
CA LEU A 3 4.34 7.35 -12.70
C LEU A 3 3.16 6.57 -12.09
N ILE A 4 3.23 6.17 -10.81
CA ILE A 4 2.17 5.33 -10.22
C ILE A 4 0.86 6.11 -10.12
N GLU A 5 0.90 7.35 -9.65
CA GLU A 5 -0.30 8.18 -9.53
C GLU A 5 -1.07 8.35 -10.86
N PRO A 6 -0.45 8.83 -11.97
CA PRO A 6 -1.17 8.96 -13.23
C PRO A 6 -1.63 7.62 -13.81
N ILE A 7 -0.91 6.52 -13.56
CA ILE A 7 -1.34 5.18 -13.98
C ILE A 7 -2.60 4.77 -13.21
N ILE A 8 -2.56 4.80 -11.87
CA ILE A 8 -3.69 4.40 -11.03
C ILE A 8 -4.91 5.30 -11.26
N LYS A 9 -4.70 6.59 -11.53
CA LYS A 9 -5.78 7.52 -11.86
C LYS A 9 -6.53 7.12 -13.14
N ASN A 10 -5.84 6.58 -14.14
CA ASN A 10 -6.44 6.15 -15.41
C ASN A 10 -6.81 4.65 -15.43
N ARG A 11 -6.21 3.84 -14.56
CA ARG A 11 -6.29 2.37 -14.53
C ARG A 11 -6.36 1.87 -13.09
N SER A 12 -7.39 2.29 -12.38
CA SER A 12 -7.62 1.92 -10.97
C SER A 12 -7.86 0.43 -10.77
N ASP A 13 -8.23 -0.30 -11.83
CA ASP A 13 -8.32 -1.76 -11.85
C ASP A 13 -7.00 -2.44 -11.50
N LEU A 14 -5.86 -1.79 -11.83
CA LEU A 14 -4.54 -2.36 -11.61
C LEU A 14 -4.19 -2.60 -10.14
N VAL A 15 -4.78 -1.83 -9.21
CA VAL A 15 -4.53 -2.00 -7.77
C VAL A 15 -5.06 -3.32 -7.21
N LYS A 16 -5.96 -3.99 -7.94
CA LYS A 16 -6.50 -5.31 -7.56
C LYS A 16 -5.54 -6.46 -7.85
N HIS A 17 -4.51 -6.22 -8.68
CA HIS A 17 -3.52 -7.24 -8.99
C HIS A 17 -2.56 -7.44 -7.82
N LYS A 18 -2.20 -8.71 -7.63
CA LYS A 18 -1.22 -9.13 -6.64
C LYS A 18 0.01 -9.70 -7.32
N ASP A 19 1.14 -9.60 -6.66
CA ASP A 19 2.34 -10.31 -7.10
C ASP A 19 2.22 -11.83 -6.85
N LYS A 20 3.27 -12.58 -7.21
CA LYS A 20 3.35 -14.03 -6.99
C LYS A 20 3.27 -14.46 -5.52
N ASN A 21 3.57 -13.56 -4.58
CA ASN A 21 3.52 -13.78 -3.13
C ASN A 21 2.17 -13.37 -2.53
N GLY A 22 1.22 -12.91 -3.35
CA GLY A 22 -0.06 -12.39 -2.89
C GLY A 22 0.03 -10.99 -2.29
N ASN A 23 1.15 -10.29 -2.46
CA ASN A 23 1.29 -8.90 -2.05
C ASN A 23 0.46 -8.02 -2.99
N ASN A 24 -0.43 -7.22 -2.41
CA ASN A 24 -1.04 -6.11 -3.13
C ASN A 24 -0.09 -4.89 -3.17
N LEU A 25 -0.54 -3.81 -3.79
CA LEU A 25 0.24 -2.58 -3.95
C LEU A 25 0.79 -2.03 -2.63
N LEU A 26 0.01 -2.09 -1.53
CA LEU A 26 0.45 -1.53 -0.24
C LEU A 26 1.51 -2.37 0.44
N HIS A 27 1.48 -3.71 0.31
CA HIS A 27 2.57 -4.56 0.80
C HIS A 27 3.90 -4.20 0.11
N LEU A 28 3.86 -3.98 -1.20
CA LEU A 28 5.05 -3.65 -1.99
C LEU A 28 5.61 -2.28 -1.60
N LEU A 29 4.74 -1.28 -1.38
CA LEU A 29 5.14 0.06 -0.96
C LEU A 29 5.64 0.10 0.48
N ALA A 30 5.03 -0.67 1.39
CA ALA A 30 5.45 -0.82 2.78
C ALA A 30 6.83 -1.47 2.92
N ASN A 31 7.27 -2.23 1.92
CA ASN A 31 8.58 -2.89 1.87
C ASN A 31 9.71 -1.96 1.41
N LEU A 32 9.38 -0.74 0.95
CA LEU A 32 10.39 0.21 0.51
C LEU A 32 11.08 0.83 1.72
N HIS A 33 12.36 1.15 1.55
CA HIS A 33 13.10 1.94 2.52
C HIS A 33 12.71 3.42 2.41
N ASP A 34 12.96 4.15 3.50
CA ASP A 34 12.72 5.59 3.60
C ASP A 34 11.25 6.00 3.39
N ASP A 35 11.02 7.29 3.16
CA ASP A 35 9.70 7.92 3.06
C ASP A 35 9.03 7.75 1.69
N GLU A 36 9.76 7.29 0.66
CA GLU A 36 9.23 7.16 -0.70
C GLU A 36 7.95 6.31 -0.77
N GLY A 37 7.91 5.19 -0.03
CA GLY A 37 6.73 4.32 0.03
C GLY A 37 5.54 5.04 0.63
N ALA A 38 5.75 5.74 1.74
CA ALA A 38 4.70 6.49 2.44
C ALA A 38 4.16 7.64 1.59
N GLU A 39 5.02 8.40 0.90
CA GLU A 39 4.59 9.46 -0.02
C GLU A 39 3.67 8.93 -1.12
N VAL A 40 4.01 7.78 -1.68
CA VAL A 40 3.23 7.15 -2.75
C VAL A 40 1.90 6.62 -2.23
N ILE A 41 1.90 5.96 -1.07
CA ILE A 41 0.66 5.52 -0.40
C ILE A 41 -0.27 6.72 -0.19
N LYS A 42 0.25 7.84 0.32
CA LYS A 42 -0.50 9.07 0.55
C LYS A 42 -1.10 9.63 -0.73
N SER A 43 -0.35 9.65 -1.83
CA SER A 43 -0.88 10.11 -3.13
C SER A 43 -1.94 9.17 -3.71
N ILE A 44 -1.74 7.85 -3.63
CA ILE A 44 -2.72 6.86 -4.09
C ILE A 44 -4.02 6.95 -3.27
N PHE A 45 -3.93 7.19 -1.96
CA PHE A 45 -5.12 7.32 -1.10
C PHE A 45 -5.96 8.56 -1.41
N LYS A 46 -5.40 9.59 -2.06
CA LYS A 46 -6.21 10.73 -2.52
C LYS A 46 -7.11 10.39 -3.71
N ILE A 47 -6.78 9.35 -4.48
CA ILE A 47 -7.46 9.02 -5.74
C ILE A 47 -8.28 7.73 -5.68
N LEU A 48 -8.01 6.83 -4.73
CA LEU A 48 -8.76 5.58 -4.61
C LEU A 48 -10.10 5.77 -3.85
N PRO A 49 -11.16 5.04 -4.23
CA PRO A 49 -12.35 4.87 -3.40
C PRO A 49 -12.03 4.20 -2.06
N ASN A 50 -12.78 4.54 -1.00
CA ASN A 50 -12.55 4.01 0.35
C ASN A 50 -12.65 2.48 0.42
N GLU A 51 -13.61 1.86 -0.29
CA GLU A 51 -13.73 0.40 -0.35
C GLU A 51 -12.45 -0.28 -0.84
N ILE A 52 -11.82 0.29 -1.87
CA ILE A 52 -10.56 -0.24 -2.40
C ILE A 52 -9.43 -0.05 -1.38
N LYS A 53 -9.36 1.11 -0.70
CA LYS A 53 -8.35 1.33 0.36
C LYS A 53 -8.48 0.32 1.48
N THR A 54 -9.69 0.13 2.02
CA THR A 54 -9.94 -0.79 3.13
C THR A 54 -9.56 -2.22 2.74
N ASN A 55 -9.91 -2.65 1.52
CA ASN A 55 -9.50 -3.95 1.02
C ASN A 55 -7.96 -4.07 0.95
N LEU A 56 -7.27 -3.08 0.40
CA LEU A 56 -5.81 -3.10 0.32
C LEU A 56 -5.13 -3.12 1.69
N LEU A 57 -5.65 -2.38 2.67
CA LEU A 57 -5.12 -2.27 4.04
C LEU A 57 -5.30 -3.56 4.86
N THR A 58 -6.43 -4.25 4.67
CA THR A 58 -6.82 -5.41 5.51
C THR A 58 -6.46 -6.76 4.90
N GLU A 59 -6.27 -6.79 3.59
CA GLU A 59 -5.93 -8.00 2.86
C GLU A 59 -4.57 -8.53 3.26
N LYS A 60 -4.51 -9.86 3.39
CA LYS A 60 -3.29 -10.59 3.74
C LYS A 60 -2.65 -11.24 2.52
N ASN A 61 -1.33 -11.22 2.46
CA ASN A 61 -0.54 -11.96 1.48
C ASN A 61 -0.47 -13.47 1.82
N LYS A 62 0.30 -14.24 1.03
CA LYS A 62 0.46 -15.70 1.26
C LYS A 62 1.18 -16.07 2.56
N ASN A 63 1.90 -15.13 3.17
CA ASN A 63 2.52 -15.30 4.48
C ASN A 63 1.59 -14.88 5.63
N ASN A 64 0.31 -14.62 5.34
CA ASN A 64 -0.68 -14.16 6.32
C ASN A 64 -0.32 -12.77 6.92
N GLN A 65 0.47 -11.96 6.20
CA GLN A 65 0.86 -10.61 6.58
C GLN A 65 0.00 -9.58 5.85
N ARG A 66 -0.39 -8.52 6.53
CA ARG A 66 -0.98 -7.28 6.00
C ARG A 66 0.13 -6.30 5.59
N PRO A 67 -0.18 -5.19 4.89
CA PRO A 67 0.80 -4.16 4.59
C PRO A 67 1.51 -3.58 5.83
N ILE A 68 0.77 -3.39 6.94
CA ILE A 68 1.35 -2.90 8.19
C ILE A 68 2.39 -3.86 8.79
N ASP A 69 2.16 -5.17 8.69
CA ASP A 69 3.10 -6.19 9.19
C ASP A 69 4.43 -6.12 8.40
N ILE A 70 4.35 -5.82 7.09
CA ILE A 70 5.54 -5.60 6.25
C ILE A 70 6.30 -4.35 6.69
N ALA A 71 5.61 -3.21 6.87
CA ALA A 71 6.23 -1.95 7.30
C ALA A 71 6.94 -2.10 8.66
N GLN A 72 6.29 -2.79 9.62
CA GLN A 72 6.85 -3.05 10.94
C GLN A 72 8.09 -3.95 10.88
N SER A 73 8.03 -5.05 10.12
CA SER A 73 9.16 -5.98 9.98
C SER A 73 10.37 -5.36 9.29
N HIS A 74 10.16 -4.40 8.40
CA HIS A 74 11.23 -3.67 7.71
C HIS A 74 11.72 -2.44 8.48
N GLY A 75 11.10 -2.10 9.62
CA GLY A 75 11.45 -0.91 10.39
C GLY A 75 11.22 0.39 9.61
N ASN A 76 10.17 0.48 8.79
CA ASN A 76 9.78 1.72 8.10
C ASN A 76 8.74 2.49 8.93
N PRO A 77 9.15 3.48 9.76
CA PRO A 77 8.23 4.19 10.64
C PRO A 77 7.22 5.05 9.86
N PHE A 78 7.62 5.65 8.74
CA PHE A 78 6.74 6.51 7.93
C PHE A 78 5.57 5.74 7.34
N SER A 79 5.84 4.55 6.78
CA SER A 79 4.81 3.67 6.26
C SER A 79 3.94 3.11 7.40
N CYS A 80 4.53 2.75 8.55
CA CYS A 80 3.78 2.30 9.72
C CYS A 80 2.76 3.36 10.19
N GLU A 81 3.22 4.59 10.43
CA GLU A 81 2.38 5.70 10.91
C GLU A 81 1.22 5.94 9.95
N LEU A 82 1.51 6.11 8.66
CA LEU A 82 0.49 6.35 7.64
C LEU A 82 -0.53 5.22 7.53
N LEU A 83 -0.10 3.96 7.60
CA LEU A 83 -0.99 2.80 7.53
C LEU A 83 -1.87 2.70 8.77
N ILE A 84 -1.35 3.00 9.97
CA ILE A 84 -2.13 3.03 11.22
C ILE A 84 -3.20 4.12 11.17
N GLU A 85 -2.84 5.34 10.77
CA GLU A 85 -3.78 6.46 10.63
C GLU A 85 -4.90 6.15 9.63
N SER A 86 -4.59 5.38 8.60
CA SER A 86 -5.54 5.03 7.54
C SER A 86 -6.51 3.90 7.90
N GLU A 87 -6.32 3.25 9.05
CA GLU A 87 -7.20 2.21 9.58
C GLU A 87 -8.24 2.73 10.60
N GLN A 88 -8.15 4.00 11.00
CA GLN A 88 -9.06 4.68 11.93
C GLN A 88 -10.21 5.38 11.20
#